data_AF-A0A3D5ICF2-F1
#
_entry.id   AF-A0A3D5ICF2-F1
#
_cell.length_a   1.000
_cell.length_b   1.000
_cell.length_c   1.000
_cell.angle_alpha   90.00
_cell.angle_beta   90.00
_cell.angle_gamma   90.00
#
_symmetry.space_group_name_H-M   'P 1'
#
loop_
_entity.id
_entity.type
_entity.pdbx_description
1 polymer ?
#
loop_
_entity_poly.entity_id
_entity_poly.type
_entity_poly.pdbx_seq_one_letter_code
_entity_poly.pdbx_strand_id
1 'polypeptide(L)' 'MTMTREERIQQIRDCGQTITEKAESIYGDYACPTNLQVVITMKANELPNITVNREFFSDIMLERNGGHIQ' A
#
# COMPACT_ATOMS: atom_id res chain seq x y z
N MET A 1 11.66 24.13 -14.02
CA MET A 1 11.63 23.30 -15.25
C MET A 1 10.27 22.62 -15.28
N THR A 2 9.52 22.74 -16.37
CA THR A 2 8.23 22.06 -16.54
C THR A 2 8.50 20.60 -16.89
N MET A 3 8.02 19.68 -16.06
CA MET A 3 8.18 18.25 -16.29
C MET A 3 7.43 17.83 -17.56
N THR A 4 8.08 17.09 -18.44
CA THR A 4 7.48 16.60 -19.69
C THR A 4 6.46 15.49 -19.41
N ARG A 5 5.59 15.25 -20.40
CA ARG A 5 4.60 14.17 -20.33
C ARG A 5 5.26 12.81 -20.19
N GLU A 6 6.36 12.60 -20.90
CA GLU A 6 7.14 11.36 -20.92
C GLU A 6 7.79 11.09 -19.56
N GLU A 7 8.39 12.10 -18.93
CA GLU A 7 8.93 12.00 -17.57
C GLU A 7 7.84 11.66 -16.55
N ARG A 8 6.62 12.20 -16.73
CA ARG A 8 5.49 11.89 -15.85
C ARG A 8 4.98 10.47 -16.03
N ILE A 9 4.94 9.97 -17.26
CA ILE A 9 4.59 8.58 -17.55
C ILE A 9 5.61 7.64 -16.92
N GLN A 10 6.90 7.98 -17.00
CA GLN A 10 7.95 7.15 -16.42
C GLN A 10 7.85 7.08 -14.90
N GLN A 11 7.61 8.21 -14.21
CA GLN A 11 7.41 8.21 -12.76
C GLN A 11 6.21 7.34 -12.31
N ILE A 12 5.13 7.30 -13.09
CA ILE A 12 3.98 6.42 -12.81
C ILE A 12 4.37 4.95 -12.93
N ARG A 13 5.15 4.60 -13.97
CA ARG A 13 5.64 3.24 -14.18
C ARG A 13 6.57 2.80 -13.05
N ASP A 14 7.52 3.64 -12.68
CA ASP A 14 8.48 3.37 -11.60
C ASP A 14 7.75 3.20 -10.25
N CYS A 15 6.73 4.02 -10.01
CA CYS A 15 5.82 3.88 -8.87
C CYS A 15 5.10 2.53 -8.88
N GLY A 16 4.52 2.10 -10.01
CA GLY A 16 3.87 0.80 -10.13
C GLY A 16 4.83 -0.37 -9.92
N GLN A 17 6.05 -0.27 -10.45
CA GLN A 17 7.09 -1.28 -10.26
C GLN A 17 7.50 -1.40 -8.78
N THR A 18 7.64 -0.28 -8.09
CA THR A 18 7.98 -0.25 -6.65
C THR A 18 6.93 -0.95 -5.78
N ILE A 19 5.65 -0.91 -6.18
CA ILE A 19 4.57 -1.66 -5.51
C ILE A 19 4.78 -3.17 -5.67
N THR A 20 5.07 -3.62 -6.89
CA THR A 20 5.35 -5.04 -7.16
C THR A 20 6.56 -5.52 -6.39
N GLU A 21 7.66 -4.76 -6.40
CA GLU A 21 8.90 -5.12 -5.69
C GLU A 21 8.73 -5.16 -4.17
N LYS A 22 7.83 -4.34 -3.62
CA LYS A 22 7.55 -4.30 -2.19
C LYS A 22 6.31 -5.11 -1.80
N ALA A 23 5.72 -5.90 -2.71
CA ALA A 23 4.47 -6.61 -2.48
C ALA A 23 4.50 -7.46 -1.20
N GLU A 24 5.58 -8.19 -0.95
CA GLU A 24 5.76 -8.99 0.27
C GLU A 24 5.84 -8.13 1.53
N SER A 25 6.44 -6.94 1.47
CA SER A 25 6.43 -5.99 2.59
C SER A 25 5.08 -5.28 2.76
N ILE A 26 4.34 -5.10 1.67
CA ILE A 26 3.00 -4.48 1.61
C ILE A 26 1.94 -5.40 2.19
N TYR A 27 1.98 -6.67 1.83
CA TYR A 27 1.11 -7.69 2.40
C TYR A 27 1.61 -8.14 3.78
N GLY A 28 2.93 -8.24 3.94
CA GLY A 28 3.60 -8.77 5.12
C GLY A 28 3.27 -10.24 5.37
N ASP A 29 4.02 -10.87 6.27
CA ASP A 29 3.78 -12.24 6.74
C ASP A 29 2.75 -12.24 7.89
N TYR A 30 1.67 -11.48 7.73
CA TYR A 30 0.69 -11.21 8.78
C TYR A 30 -0.59 -12.02 8.54
N ALA A 31 -1.05 -12.71 9.58
CA ALA A 31 -2.20 -13.59 9.52
C ALA A 31 -3.53 -12.90 9.17
N CYS A 32 -3.69 -11.58 9.42
CA CYS A 32 -4.90 -10.87 9.00
C CYS A 32 -4.81 -9.33 9.03
N PRO A 33 -4.41 -8.65 7.94
CA PRO A 33 -4.72 -7.23 7.75
C PRO A 33 -6.18 -7.11 7.28
N THR A 34 -7.10 -6.75 8.18
CA THR A 34 -8.53 -6.61 7.84
C THR A 34 -8.81 -5.38 6.97
N ASN A 35 -7.98 -4.33 7.06
CA ASN A 35 -8.12 -3.08 6.30
C ASN A 35 -6.78 -2.60 5.71
N LEU A 36 -6.23 -3.30 4.72
CA LEU A 36 -5.10 -2.82 3.93
C LEU A 36 -5.57 -1.79 2.89
N GLN A 37 -5.06 -0.56 2.96
CA GLN A 37 -5.31 0.48 1.95
C GLN A 37 -3.98 0.98 1.39
N VAL A 38 -3.83 0.89 0.07
CA VAL A 38 -2.69 1.48 -0.66
C VAL A 38 -3.19 2.75 -1.34
N VAL A 39 -2.63 3.90 -0.96
CA VAL A 39 -2.99 5.21 -1.51
C VAL A 39 -1.85 5.71 -2.38
N ILE A 40 -2.12 5.87 -3.68
CA ILE A 40 -1.19 6.49 -4.63
C ILE A 40 -1.64 7.94 -4.85
N THR A 41 -0.85 8.88 -4.36
CA THR A 41 -1.12 10.32 -4.53
C THR A 41 -0.35 10.84 -5.72
N MET A 42 -1.09 11.46 -6.66
CA MET A 42 -0.54 12.07 -7.87
C MET A 42 -1.01 13.52 -8.01
N LYS A 43 -0.09 14.47 -8.00
CA LYS A 43 -0.38 15.89 -8.22
C LYS A 43 0.49 16.47 -9.31
N ALA A 44 -0.01 17.50 -9.98
CA ALA A 44 0.75 18.19 -11.02
C ALA A 44 2.00 18.82 -10.38
N ASN A 45 3.16 18.62 -11.01
CA ASN A 45 4.47 19.12 -10.55
C ASN A 45 4.96 18.58 -9.19
N GLU A 46 4.38 17.49 -8.68
CA GLU A 46 4.88 16.79 -7.49
C GLU A 46 5.26 15.34 -7.85
N LEU A 47 6.23 14.78 -7.11
CA LEU A 47 6.58 13.38 -7.23
C LEU A 47 5.41 12.50 -6.73
N PRO A 48 5.06 11.41 -7.44
CA PRO A 48 4.10 10.44 -6.95
C PRO A 48 4.53 9.88 -5.59
N ASN A 49 3.56 9.72 -4.68
CA ASN A 49 3.80 9.14 -3.37
C ASN A 49 2.88 7.92 -3.17
N ILE A 50 3.45 6.82 -2.66
CA ILE A 50 2.72 5.64 -2.23
C ILE A 50 2.69 5.64 -0.70
N THR A 51 1.49 5.70 -0.13
CA THR A 51 1.27 5.51 1.31
C THR A 51 0.52 4.21 1.52
N VAL A 52 0.94 3.42 2.50
CA VAL A 52 0.26 2.18 2.88
C VAL A 52 -0.33 2.36 4.27
N ASN A 53 -1.65 2.41 4.35
CA ASN A 53 -2.39 2.46 5.60
C ASN A 53 -2.81 1.04 5.96
N ARG A 54 -2.54 0.63 7.21
CA ARG A 54 -2.92 -0.69 7.72
C ARG A 54 -3.49 -0.54 9.11
N GLU A 55 -4.66 -1.11 9.33
CA GLU A 55 -5.14 -1.40 10.67
C GLU A 55 -4.76 -2.83 11.03
N PHE A 56 -4.09 -3.00 12.16
CA PHE A 56 -3.72 -4.30 12.69
C PHE A 56 -4.66 -4.65 13.84
N PHE A 57 -5.32 -5.79 13.74
CA PHE A 57 -5.97 -6.42 14.89
C PHE A 57 -5.06 -7.56 15.34
N SER A 58 -4.65 -7.54 16.61
CA SER A 58 -3.95 -8.69 17.17
C SER A 58 -4.89 -9.90 17.21
N ASP A 59 -4.33 -11.10 17.08
CA ASP A 59 -5.10 -12.35 17.16
C ASP A 59 -5.92 -12.42 18.46
N ILE A 60 -5.37 -11.87 19.55
CA ILE A 60 -6.02 -11.72 20.86
C ILE A 60 -7.31 -10.88 20.79
N MET A 61 -7.39 -9.88 19.90
CA MET A 61 -8.61 -9.08 19.70
C MET A 61 -9.67 -9.82 18.87
N LEU A 62 -9.27 -10.67 17.92
CA LEU A 62 -10.19 -11.47 17.11
C LEU A 62 -10.82 -12.60 17.94
N GLU A 63 -10.04 -13.25 18.81
CA GLU A 63 -10.54 -14.28 19.72
C GLU A 63 -11.55 -13.72 20.74
N ARG A 64 -11.33 -12.50 21.25
CA ARG A 64 -12.23 -11.86 22.24
C ARG A 64 -13.57 -11.40 21.65
N ASN A 65 -13.68 -11.24 20.33
CA ASN A 65 -14.91 -10.84 19.63
C ASN A 65 -15.69 -12.02 19.01
N GLY A 66 -15.37 -13.27 19.37
CA GLY A 66 -16.23 -14.43 19.09
C GLY A 66 -15.93 -15.18 17.79
N GLY A 67 -14.73 -15.03 17.22
CA GLY A 67 -14.28 -15.85 16.10
C GLY A 67 -13.89 -17.26 16.57
N HIS A 68 -14.83 -18.20 16.59
CA HIS A 68 -14.49 -19.61 16.56
C HIS A 68 -13.76 -19.93 15.25
N ILE A 69 -12.45 -20.07 15.31
CA ILE A 69 -11.67 -20.75 14.26
C ILE A 69 -11.72 -22.24 14.60
N GLN A 70 -12.43 -23.02 13.78
CA GLN A 70 -12.37 -24.48 13.75
C GLN A 70 -11.18 -24.93 12.92
#